data_AF-C1E2T8-F1
#
_entry.id   AF-C1E2T8-F1
#
_cell.length_a   1.000
_cell.length_b   1.000
_cell.length_c   1.000
_cell.angle_alpha   90.00
_cell.angle_beta   90.00
_cell.angle_gamma   90.00
#
_symmetry.space_group_name_H-M   'P 1'
#
loop_
_entity.id
_entity.type
_entity.pdbx_description
1 polymer ?
#
loop_
_entity_poly.entity_id
_entity_poly.type
_entity_poly.pdbx_seq_one_letter_code
_entity_poly.pdbx_strand_id
1 'polypeptide(L)'
;YDEFIALCFLQMQGRDPDGQRDITLGIMRSLMPPGGDKIFRKLFPTNKFSLELNAVICKIVFAWMVGPMTVESTTENDLGEMIASKVHIKKCRWLQESGCTGMCVNMCKTATQDFFVNDFGLPLTIKPNFEDKSCDFYFGLTPPPIEKDEAL
;
A
#
# COMPACT_ATOMS: atom_id res chain seq x y z
N TYR A 1 3.95 11.40 -15.76
CA TYR A 1 3.28 11.11 -14.48
C TYR A 1 1.81 11.47 -14.60
N ASP A 2 1.49 12.66 -15.11
CA ASP A 2 0.12 13.11 -15.39
C ASP A 2 -0.68 12.15 -16.28
N GLU A 3 -0.08 11.62 -17.35
CA GLU A 3 -0.70 10.60 -18.20
C GLU A 3 -1.01 9.30 -17.44
N PHE A 4 -0.13 8.89 -16.52
CA PHE A 4 -0.35 7.72 -15.67
C PHE A 4 -1.54 7.95 -14.73
N ILE A 5 -1.62 9.12 -14.09
CA ILE A 5 -2.75 9.50 -13.25
C ILE A 5 -4.06 9.56 -14.07
N ALA A 6 -4.02 10.13 -15.27
CA ALA A 6 -5.17 10.16 -16.18
C ALA A 6 -5.66 8.75 -16.55
N LEU A 7 -4.75 7.81 -16.80
CA LEU A 7 -5.09 6.40 -17.02
C LEU A 7 -5.72 5.77 -15.78
N CYS A 8 -5.20 6.04 -14.58
CA CYS A 8 -5.81 5.58 -13.33
C CYS A 8 -7.24 6.12 -13.15
N PHE A 9 -7.51 7.38 -13.50
CA PHE A 9 -8.87 7.92 -13.50
C PHE A 9 -9.80 7.22 -14.48
N LEU A 10 -9.36 7.02 -15.72
CA LEU A 10 -10.15 6.32 -16.73
C LEU A 10 -10.48 4.88 -16.29
N GLN A 11 -9.54 4.22 -15.62
CA GLN A 11 -9.75 2.89 -15.04
C GLN A 11 -10.82 2.87 -13.94
N MET A 12 -11.01 3.96 -13.19
CA MET A 12 -12.05 4.02 -12.15
C MET A 12 -13.43 4.37 -12.67
N GLN A 13 -13.54 5.02 -13.83
CA GLN A 13 -14.83 5.51 -14.33
C GLN A 13 -15.86 4.38 -14.47
N GLY A 14 -17.07 4.62 -13.95
CA GLY A 14 -18.19 3.69 -14.02
C GLY A 14 -18.10 2.49 -13.08
N ARG A 15 -17.10 2.43 -12.19
CA ARG A 15 -16.92 1.36 -11.20
C ARG A 15 -17.26 1.85 -9.79
N ASP A 16 -17.92 0.99 -9.04
CA ASP A 16 -18.09 1.14 -7.59
C ASP A 16 -16.76 0.89 -6.85
N PRO A 17 -16.67 1.14 -5.53
CA PRO A 17 -15.43 0.97 -4.77
C PRO A 17 -14.80 -0.43 -4.90
N ASP A 18 -15.61 -1.49 -4.83
CA ASP A 18 -15.13 -2.87 -4.99
C ASP A 18 -14.59 -3.11 -6.40
N GLY A 19 -15.29 -2.66 -7.45
CA GLY A 19 -14.82 -2.76 -8.83
C GLY A 19 -13.52 -1.99 -9.08
N GLN A 20 -13.30 -0.85 -8.41
CA GLN A 20 -12.05 -0.08 -8.46
C GLN A 20 -10.89 -0.83 -7.78
N ARG A 21 -11.15 -1.48 -6.64
CA ARG A 21 -10.17 -2.32 -5.94
C ARG A 21 -9.78 -3.53 -6.78
N ASP A 22 -10.77 -4.24 -7.31
CA ASP A 22 -10.57 -5.50 -8.04
C ASP A 22 -9.78 -5.32 -9.33
N ILE A 23 -10.05 -4.27 -10.10
CA ILE A 23 -9.28 -3.98 -11.32
C ILE A 23 -7.81 -3.67 -10.99
N THR A 24 -7.57 -2.97 -9.87
CA THR A 24 -6.21 -2.63 -9.44
C THR A 24 -5.46 -3.86 -8.95
N LEU A 25 -6.12 -4.73 -8.18
CA LEU A 25 -5.58 -6.03 -7.79
C LEU A 25 -5.27 -6.91 -9.02
N GLY A 26 -6.13 -6.90 -10.04
CA GLY A 26 -5.89 -7.61 -11.29
C GLY A 26 -4.59 -7.15 -11.97
N ILE A 27 -4.33 -5.84 -12.01
CA ILE A 27 -3.08 -5.28 -12.55
C ILE A 27 -1.89 -5.70 -11.69
N MET A 28 -1.96 -5.55 -10.37
CA MET A 28 -0.86 -5.97 -9.47
C MET A 28 -0.51 -7.45 -9.63
N ARG A 29 -1.53 -8.32 -9.72
CA ARG A 29 -1.35 -9.76 -9.96
C ARG A 29 -0.77 -10.05 -11.34
N SER A 30 -1.11 -9.25 -12.36
CA SER A 30 -0.54 -9.42 -13.72
C SER A 30 0.96 -9.13 -13.79
N LEU A 31 1.50 -8.37 -12.84
CA LEU A 31 2.94 -8.10 -12.73
C LEU A 31 3.70 -9.26 -12.06
N MET A 32 2.99 -10.20 -11.44
CA MET A 32 3.58 -11.34 -10.77
C MET A 32 3.86 -12.47 -11.77
N PRO A 33 5.03 -13.13 -11.70
CA PRO A 33 5.25 -14.36 -12.45
C PRO A 33 4.28 -15.45 -11.96
N PRO A 34 3.91 -16.43 -12.80
CA PRO A 34 3.05 -17.54 -12.40
C PRO A 34 3.60 -18.28 -11.16
N GLY A 35 2.79 -18.39 -10.10
CA GLY A 35 3.19 -18.98 -8.82
C GLY A 35 4.09 -18.09 -7.94
N GLY A 36 4.28 -16.83 -8.32
CA GLY A 36 5.08 -15.86 -7.58
C GLY A 36 4.58 -15.64 -6.15
N ASP A 37 3.26 -15.63 -5.93
CA ASP A 37 2.62 -15.52 -4.60
C ASP A 37 3.20 -16.52 -3.58
N LYS A 38 3.33 -17.79 -3.95
CA LYS A 38 3.88 -18.84 -3.08
C LYS A 38 5.37 -18.63 -2.81
N ILE A 39 6.10 -18.14 -3.80
CA ILE A 39 7.53 -17.84 -3.68
C ILE A 39 7.73 -16.65 -2.73
N PHE A 40 6.98 -15.57 -2.91
CA PHE A 40 7.06 -14.38 -2.06
C PHE A 40 6.73 -14.71 -0.60
N ARG A 41 5.65 -15.45 -0.34
CA ARG A 41 5.29 -15.92 1.02
C ARG A 41 6.40 -16.72 1.69
N LYS A 42 7.16 -17.51 0.90
CA LYS A 42 8.28 -18.30 1.42
C LYS A 42 9.54 -17.46 1.64
N LEU A 43 9.81 -16.49 0.76
CA LEU A 43 10.99 -15.63 0.84
C LEU A 43 10.85 -14.55 1.92
N PHE A 44 9.63 -14.09 2.20
CA PHE A 44 9.34 -13.01 3.13
C PHE A 44 8.35 -13.44 4.22
N PRO A 45 8.70 -14.41 5.08
CA PRO A 45 7.86 -14.76 6.22
C PRO A 45 7.72 -13.57 7.17
N THR A 46 6.58 -13.43 7.85
CA THR A 46 6.29 -12.32 8.78
C THR A 46 7.20 -12.37 10.01
N ASN A 47 8.37 -11.75 9.91
CA ASN A 47 9.35 -11.57 10.97
C ASN A 47 10.05 -10.22 10.80
N LYS A 48 10.78 -9.79 11.83
CA LYS A 48 11.49 -8.50 11.86
C LYS A 48 12.27 -8.20 10.57
N PHE A 49 13.11 -9.14 10.12
CA PHE A 49 13.96 -8.93 8.95
C PHE A 49 13.13 -8.68 7.68
N SER A 50 12.11 -9.51 7.44
CA SER A 50 11.24 -9.35 6.26
C SER A 50 10.49 -8.03 6.27
N LEU A 51 10.01 -7.59 7.44
CA LEU A 51 9.26 -6.34 7.59
C LEU A 51 10.15 -5.12 7.33
N GLU A 52 11.33 -5.08 7.95
CA GLU A 52 12.30 -4.00 7.75
C GLU A 52 12.79 -3.96 6.28
N LEU A 53 13.06 -5.13 5.69
CA LEU A 53 13.46 -5.22 4.29
C LEU A 53 12.37 -4.73 3.33
N ASN A 54 11.10 -5.10 3.56
CA ASN A 54 9.99 -4.64 2.72
C ASN A 54 9.78 -3.12 2.83
N ALA A 55 9.96 -2.52 4.02
CA ALA A 55 9.91 -1.07 4.19
C ALA A 55 11.02 -0.37 3.39
N VAL A 56 12.25 -0.90 3.41
CA VAL A 56 13.39 -0.37 2.63
C VAL A 56 13.16 -0.54 1.12
N ILE A 57 12.71 -1.72 0.67
CA ILE A 57 12.40 -1.97 -0.75
C ILE A 57 11.31 -1.01 -1.22
N CYS A 58 10.25 -0.82 -0.42
CA CYS A 58 9.17 0.10 -0.72
C CYS A 58 9.72 1.51 -1.01
N LYS A 59 10.56 2.03 -0.10
CA LYS A 59 11.23 3.33 -0.28
C LYS A 59 12.01 3.43 -1.59
N ILE A 60 12.75 2.39 -1.97
CA ILE A 60 13.60 2.40 -3.18
C ILE A 60 12.76 2.31 -4.45
N VAL A 61 11.78 1.40 -4.48
CA VAL A 61 11.04 1.04 -5.69
C VAL A 61 9.91 2.01 -5.98
N PHE A 62 9.22 2.53 -4.96
CA PHE A 62 7.98 3.29 -5.15
C PHE A 62 8.13 4.80 -4.98
N ALA A 63 9.31 5.34 -4.67
CA ALA A 63 9.49 6.78 -4.46
C ALA A 63 9.13 7.63 -5.70
N TRP A 64 9.37 7.11 -6.90
CA TRP A 64 8.98 7.78 -8.14
C TRP A 64 7.45 7.84 -8.32
N MET A 65 6.74 6.86 -7.78
CA MET A 65 5.30 6.68 -7.93
C MET A 65 4.51 7.43 -6.85
N VAL A 66 4.86 7.26 -5.58
CA VAL A 66 4.07 7.84 -4.47
C VAL A 66 4.67 9.11 -3.88
N GLY A 67 5.97 9.35 -4.08
CA GLY A 67 6.67 10.53 -3.57
C GLY A 67 7.81 10.20 -2.61
N PRO A 68 8.51 11.22 -2.08
CA PRO A 68 9.66 11.03 -1.18
C PRO A 68 9.27 10.36 0.14
N MET A 69 10.07 9.38 0.57
CA MET A 69 9.79 8.56 1.75
C MET A 69 10.95 8.46 2.73
N THR A 70 10.62 8.35 4.02
CA THR A 70 11.53 7.93 5.10
C THR A 70 11.12 6.57 5.65
N VAL A 71 12.10 5.81 6.14
CA VAL A 71 11.84 4.58 6.90
C VAL A 71 12.10 4.92 8.36
N GLU A 72 11.16 4.58 9.23
CA GLU A 72 11.13 4.94 10.64
C GLU A 72 10.88 3.69 11.49
N SER A 73 11.43 3.70 12.71
CA SER A 73 11.13 2.67 13.69
C SER A 73 9.78 2.91 14.36
N THR A 74 9.00 1.85 14.54
CA THR A 74 7.70 1.90 15.21
C THR A 74 7.46 0.63 16.03
N THR A 75 6.67 0.74 17.09
CA THR A 75 6.09 -0.40 17.83
C THR A 75 4.69 -0.76 17.32
N GLU A 76 4.16 0.02 16.38
CA GLU A 76 2.83 -0.19 15.81
C GLU A 76 2.90 -1.27 14.72
N ASN A 77 3.03 -2.52 15.18
CA ASN A 77 3.08 -3.73 14.38
C ASN A 77 2.64 -4.93 15.22
N ASP A 78 2.27 -6.03 14.56
CA ASP A 78 1.72 -7.23 15.18
C ASP A 78 2.76 -8.02 15.99
N LEU A 79 4.06 -7.73 15.83
CA LEU A 79 5.13 -8.33 16.65
C LEU A 79 5.27 -7.63 18.00
N GLY A 80 4.75 -6.41 18.16
CA GLY A 80 4.92 -5.60 19.36
C GLY A 80 6.37 -5.16 19.64
N GLU A 81 7.24 -5.21 18.62
CA GLU A 81 8.66 -4.85 18.74
C GLU A 81 8.96 -3.50 18.11
N MET A 82 9.97 -2.79 18.62
CA MET A 82 10.49 -1.57 17.99
C MET A 82 11.36 -1.95 16.78
N ILE A 83 10.82 -1.83 15.57
CA ILE A 83 11.49 -2.22 14.31
C ILE A 83 11.29 -1.17 13.23
N ALA A 84 12.22 -1.09 12.27
CA ALA A 84 12.21 -0.12 11.17
C ALA A 84 11.21 -0.49 10.06
N SER A 85 9.92 -0.63 10.40
CA SER A 85 8.88 -1.11 9.49
C SER A 85 7.83 -0.06 9.09
N LYS A 86 7.97 1.19 9.55
CA LYS A 86 7.12 2.30 9.11
C LYS A 86 7.75 3.02 7.93
N VAL A 87 7.01 3.20 6.84
CA VAL A 87 7.41 4.07 5.74
C VAL A 87 6.52 5.31 5.76
N HIS A 88 7.13 6.48 5.96
CA HIS A 88 6.45 7.76 5.94
C HIS A 88 6.65 8.45 4.59
N ILE A 89 5.56 8.62 3.85
CA ILE A 89 5.50 9.39 2.59
C ILE A 89 5.18 10.83 2.93
N LYS A 90 6.15 11.73 2.78
CA LYS A 90 6.03 13.14 3.20
C LYS A 90 4.98 13.91 2.42
N LYS A 91 4.86 13.61 1.12
CA LYS A 91 3.92 14.22 0.18
C LYS A 91 3.49 13.15 -0.81
N CYS A 92 2.32 12.56 -0.57
CA CYS A 92 1.78 11.48 -1.38
C CYS A 92 1.18 12.05 -2.66
N ARG A 93 1.77 11.72 -3.80
CA ARG A 93 1.31 12.22 -5.11
C ARG A 93 -0.11 11.79 -5.44
N TRP A 94 -0.53 10.61 -5.01
CA TRP A 94 -1.92 10.16 -5.15
C TRP A 94 -2.89 11.09 -4.40
N LEU A 95 -2.56 11.49 -3.17
CA LEU A 95 -3.38 12.41 -2.39
C LEU A 95 -3.34 13.85 -2.92
N GLN A 96 -2.22 14.26 -3.53
CA GLN A 96 -2.03 15.61 -4.05
C GLN A 96 -2.69 15.82 -5.42
N GLU A 97 -2.53 14.86 -6.33
CA GLU A 97 -2.89 15.03 -7.74
C GLU A 97 -4.25 14.44 -8.09
N SER A 98 -4.75 13.46 -7.33
CA SER A 98 -6.04 12.84 -7.66
C SER A 98 -7.25 13.73 -7.33
N GLY A 99 -7.16 14.67 -6.38
CA GLY A 99 -8.31 15.47 -5.94
C GLY A 99 -9.54 14.65 -5.50
N CYS A 100 -9.41 13.32 -5.37
CA CYS A 100 -10.48 12.35 -5.17
C CYS A 100 -10.00 11.34 -4.14
N THR A 101 -10.58 11.39 -2.95
CA THR A 101 -10.25 10.44 -1.87
C THR A 101 -10.43 9.00 -2.31
N GLY A 102 -11.44 8.73 -3.16
CA GLY A 102 -11.72 7.44 -3.78
C GLY A 102 -10.51 6.78 -4.44
N MET A 103 -9.68 7.55 -5.16
CA MET A 103 -8.47 7.00 -5.77
C MET A 103 -7.45 6.54 -4.73
N CYS A 104 -7.24 7.36 -3.69
CA CYS A 104 -6.36 7.01 -2.58
C CYS A 104 -6.87 5.75 -1.86
N VAL A 105 -8.17 5.68 -1.56
CA VAL A 105 -8.70 4.61 -0.73
C VAL A 105 -8.91 3.30 -1.48
N ASN A 106 -9.43 3.33 -2.70
CA ASN A 106 -9.82 2.14 -3.45
C ASN A 106 -8.67 1.58 -4.30
N MET A 107 -7.89 2.44 -4.96
CA MET A 107 -6.79 1.98 -5.82
C MET A 107 -5.46 1.85 -5.08
N CYS A 108 -5.12 2.79 -4.20
CA CYS A 108 -3.84 2.72 -3.48
C CYS A 108 -3.99 1.88 -2.21
N LYS A 109 -4.76 2.37 -1.22
CA LYS A 109 -4.83 1.77 0.10
C LYS A 109 -5.38 0.34 0.09
N THR A 110 -6.67 0.16 -0.21
CA THR A 110 -7.34 -1.13 -0.02
C THR A 110 -6.76 -2.21 -0.95
N ALA A 111 -6.54 -1.88 -2.23
CA ALA A 111 -5.92 -2.82 -3.16
C ALA A 111 -4.48 -3.22 -2.74
N THR A 112 -3.64 -2.28 -2.28
CA THR A 112 -2.29 -2.63 -1.82
C THR A 112 -2.33 -3.46 -0.54
N GLN A 113 -3.18 -3.12 0.42
CA GLN A 113 -3.36 -3.92 1.65
C GLN A 113 -3.81 -5.35 1.32
N ASP A 114 -4.81 -5.50 0.45
CA ASP A 114 -5.30 -6.80 0.01
C ASP A 114 -4.23 -7.60 -0.71
N PHE A 115 -3.45 -6.97 -1.58
CA PHE A 115 -2.36 -7.63 -2.28
C PHE A 115 -1.28 -8.12 -1.30
N PHE A 116 -0.88 -7.28 -0.34
CA PHE A 116 0.13 -7.66 0.64
C PHE A 116 -0.35 -8.79 1.56
N VAL A 117 -1.60 -8.72 2.04
CA VAL A 117 -2.17 -9.74 2.94
C VAL A 117 -2.48 -11.04 2.20
N ASN A 118 -3.22 -10.96 1.08
CA ASN A 118 -3.80 -12.11 0.39
C ASN A 118 -2.88 -12.73 -0.65
N ASP A 119 -1.96 -11.97 -1.25
CA ASP A 119 -1.03 -12.49 -2.25
C ASP A 119 0.38 -12.68 -1.64
N PHE A 120 0.93 -11.68 -0.95
CA PHE A 120 2.29 -11.77 -0.37
C PHE A 120 2.34 -12.42 1.01
N GLY A 121 1.22 -12.49 1.73
CA GLY A 121 1.16 -13.05 3.08
C GLY A 121 1.84 -12.21 4.15
N LEU A 122 1.98 -10.91 3.90
CA LEU A 122 2.66 -9.98 4.79
C LEU A 122 1.68 -8.87 5.19
N PRO A 123 1.38 -8.70 6.49
CA PRO A 123 0.47 -7.66 6.93
C PRO A 123 0.96 -6.27 6.53
N LEU A 124 0.06 -5.43 6.06
CA LEU A 124 0.33 -4.03 5.72
C LEU A 124 -0.91 -3.19 6.03
N THR A 125 -0.71 -2.12 6.79
CA THR A 125 -1.73 -1.09 7.00
C THR A 125 -1.25 0.22 6.40
N ILE A 126 -2.11 0.88 5.63
CA ILE A 126 -1.85 2.17 4.99
C ILE A 126 -2.77 3.22 5.61
N LYS A 127 -2.18 4.29 6.14
CA LYS A 127 -2.86 5.42 6.79
C LYS A 127 -2.61 6.71 6.02
N PRO A 128 -3.51 7.12 5.12
CA PRO A 128 -3.42 8.43 4.48
C PRO A 128 -3.76 9.54 5.47
N ASN A 129 -3.05 10.67 5.38
CA ASN A 129 -3.45 11.91 6.04
C ASN A 129 -4.01 12.87 4.98
N PHE A 130 -5.32 13.11 5.04
CA PHE A 130 -6.00 13.94 4.04
C PHE A 130 -5.79 15.45 4.25
N GLU A 131 -5.32 15.88 5.42
CA GLU A 131 -5.06 17.29 5.74
C GLU A 131 -3.73 17.74 5.15
N ASP A 132 -2.63 17.06 5.50
CA ASP A 132 -1.28 17.42 5.06
C ASP A 132 -0.82 16.69 3.77
N LYS A 133 -1.65 15.78 3.26
CA LYS A 133 -1.39 14.93 2.08
C LYS A 133 -0.19 14.00 2.24
N SER A 134 0.22 13.68 3.46
CA SER A 134 1.18 12.61 3.76
C SER A 134 0.49 11.24 3.82
N CYS A 135 1.26 10.16 3.87
CA CYS A 135 0.72 8.82 4.02
C CYS A 135 1.73 7.88 4.68
N ASP A 136 1.28 7.07 5.62
CA ASP A 136 2.10 6.11 6.35
C ASP A 136 1.76 4.67 5.98
N PHE A 137 2.80 3.87 5.73
CA PHE A 137 2.70 2.44 5.47
C PHE A 137 3.35 1.70 6.64
N TYR A 138 2.60 0.80 7.27
CA TYR A 138 3.03 0.03 8.42
C TYR A 138 3.19 -1.44 8.02
N PHE A 139 4.42 -1.84 7.71
CA PHE A 139 4.72 -3.22 7.40
C PHE A 139 4.66 -4.06 8.68
N GLY A 140 3.89 -5.13 8.63
CA GLY A 140 3.65 -6.04 9.76
C GLY A 140 2.55 -5.58 10.70
N LEU A 141 1.72 -4.61 10.30
CA LEU A 141 0.48 -4.27 10.99
C LEU A 141 -0.70 -4.83 10.18
N THR A 142 -1.57 -5.61 10.81
CA THR A 142 -2.76 -6.13 10.14
C THR A 142 -3.76 -4.99 9.89
N PRO A 143 -4.29 -4.85 8.65
CA PRO A 143 -5.25 -3.80 8.34
C PRO A 143 -6.57 -4.02 9.10
N PRO A 144 -7.23 -2.93 9.53
CA PRO A 144 -8.54 -3.04 10.14
C PRO A 144 -9.57 -3.57 9.11
N PRO A 145 -10.67 -4.20 9.57
CA PRO A 145 -11.83 -4.45 8.71
C PRO A 145 -12.33 -3.14 8.08
N ILE A 146 -12.88 -3.23 6.86
CA ILE A 146 -13.37 -2.08 6.09
C ILE A 146 -14.34 -1.22 6.92
N GLU A 147 -15.23 -1.84 7.69
CA GLU A 147 -16.25 -1.14 8.50
C GLU A 147 -15.68 -0.38 9.69
N LYS A 148 -14.41 -0.63 10.03
CA LYS A 148 -13.68 0.00 11.14
C LYS A 148 -12.51 0.84 10.64
N ASP A 149 -12.38 1.01 9.34
CA ASP A 149 -11.29 1.76 8.75
C ASP A 149 -11.62 3.25 8.74
N GLU A 150 -10.92 4.04 9.55
CA GLU A 150 -11.14 5.49 9.69
C GLU A 150 -10.90 6.30 8.40
N ALA A 151 -10.21 5.72 7.41
CA ALA A 151 -9.96 6.38 6.13
C ALA A 151 -11.01 6.08 5.05
N LEU A 152 -11.99 5.22 5.33
CA LEU A 152 -13.10 4.84 4.43
C LEU A 152 -14.42 5.47 4.88
#